data_AF-A0A2N5D7D8-F1
#
_entry.id   AF-A0A2N5D7D8-F1
#
_cell.length_a   1.000
_cell.length_b   1.000
_cell.length_c   1.000
_cell.angle_alpha   90.00
_cell.angle_beta   90.00
_cell.angle_gamma   90.00
#
_symmetry.space_group_name_H-M   'P 1'
#
loop_
_entity.id
_entity.type
_entity.pdbx_description
1 polymer ?
#
loop_
_entity_poly.entity_id
_entity_poly.type
_entity_poly.pdbx_seq_one_letter_code
_entity_poly.pdbx_strand_id
1 'polypeptide(L)' 'MSAPLIPARLRKLIGSLGVVAILLGWIWAFTSLYDHLPMNRAVHLIYFVALGMGWVLPVIPLITWMGKADKPLDVG' A
#
# COMPACT_ATOMS: atom_id res chain seq x y z
N MET A 1 -5.05 -22.07 24.34
CA MET A 1 -4.62 -21.80 22.94
C MET A 1 -5.54 -20.73 22.37
N SER A 2 -5.08 -19.49 22.28
CA SER A 2 -5.89 -18.41 21.69
C SER A 2 -5.91 -18.61 20.18
N ALA A 3 -7.05 -19.00 19.61
CA ALA A 3 -7.20 -19.06 18.16
C ALA A 3 -6.83 -17.70 17.55
N PRO A 4 -6.13 -17.66 16.40
CA PRO A 4 -5.87 -16.39 15.71
C PRO A 4 -7.21 -15.68 15.46
N LEU A 5 -7.37 -14.45 15.97
CA LEU A 5 -8.62 -13.67 15.89
C LEU A 5 -9.17 -13.51 14.45
N ILE A 6 -8.32 -13.65 13.44
CA ILE A 6 -8.69 -13.60 12.02
C ILE A 6 -8.01 -14.78 11.29
N PRO A 7 -8.77 -15.63 10.56
CA PRO A 7 -8.24 -16.68 9.72
C PRO A 7 -7.25 -16.15 8.67
N ALA A 8 -6.17 -16.88 8.38
CA ALA A 8 -5.11 -16.44 7.46
C ALA A 8 -5.63 -16.08 6.06
N ARG A 9 -6.58 -16.86 5.52
CA ARG A 9 -7.21 -16.59 4.21
C ARG A 9 -8.03 -15.29 4.21
N LEU A 10 -8.77 -15.02 5.30
CA LEU A 10 -9.54 -13.78 5.46
C LEU A 10 -8.61 -12.57 5.62
N ARG A 11 -7.50 -12.73 6.33
CA ARG A 11 -6.47 -11.69 6.46
C ARG A 11 -5.88 -11.30 5.10
N LYS A 12 -5.63 -12.29 4.22
CA LYS A 12 -5.17 -12.05 2.85
C LYS A 12 -6.22 -11.33 1.99
N LEU A 13 -7.50 -11.69 2.13
CA LEU A 13 -8.59 -11.01 1.43
C LEU A 13 -8.70 -9.53 1.84
N ILE A 14 -8.77 -9.26 3.14
CA ILE A 14 -8.82 -7.88 3.69
C ILE A 14 -7.57 -7.10 3.26
N GLY A 15 -6.41 -7.73 3.34
CA GLY A 15 -5.15 -7.14 2.88
C GLY A 15 -5.18 -6.77 1.40
N SER A 16 -5.66 -7.64 0.52
CA SER A 16 -5.77 -7.33 -0.92
C SER A 16 -6.72 -6.16 -1.20
N LEU A 17 -7.88 -6.11 -0.53
CA LEU A 17 -8.82 -5.00 -0.64
C LEU A 17 -8.21 -3.70 -0.12
N GLY A 18 -7.47 -3.75 0.98
CA GLY A 18 -6.74 -2.60 1.50
C GLY A 18 -5.68 -2.09 0.53
N VAL A 19 -4.96 -2.99 -0.17
CA VAL A 19 -3.96 -2.58 -1.19
C VAL A 19 -4.67 -1.84 -2.32
N VAL A 20 -5.80 -2.36 -2.81
CA VAL A 20 -6.60 -1.68 -3.84
C VAL A 20 -7.06 -0.30 -3.37
N ALA A 21 -7.59 -0.19 -2.15
CA ALA A 21 -8.02 1.09 -1.58
C ALA A 21 -6.86 2.10 -1.47
N ILE A 22 -5.68 1.65 -1.04
CA ILE A 22 -4.47 2.48 -0.99
C ILE A 22 -4.08 2.96 -2.38
N LEU A 23 -4.08 2.08 -3.39
CA LEU A 23 -3.74 2.44 -4.76
C LEU A 23 -4.74 3.44 -5.35
N LEU A 24 -6.04 3.26 -5.09
CA LEU A 24 -7.07 4.22 -5.50
C LEU A 24 -6.86 5.59 -4.82
N GLY A 25 -6.59 5.60 -3.52
CA GLY A 25 -6.26 6.82 -2.79
C GLY A 25 -4.99 7.49 -3.30
N TRP A 26 -3.98 6.69 -3.69
CA TRP A 26 -2.73 7.19 -4.27
C TRP A 26 -2.96 7.82 -5.64
N ILE A 27 -3.73 7.17 -6.52
CA ILE A 27 -4.09 7.71 -7.83
C ILE A 27 -4.86 9.02 -7.66
N TRP A 28 -5.85 9.05 -6.77
CA TRP A 28 -6.62 10.25 -6.49
C TRP A 28 -5.71 11.40 -6.03
N ALA A 29 -4.88 11.17 -5.00
CA ALA A 29 -3.94 12.17 -4.51
C ALA A 29 -2.95 12.63 -5.60
N PHE A 30 -2.45 11.69 -6.41
CA PHE A 30 -1.55 11.99 -7.54
C PHE A 30 -2.22 12.88 -8.58
N THR A 31 -3.47 12.62 -8.94
CA THR A 31 -4.18 13.43 -9.93
C THR A 31 -4.57 14.80 -9.37
N SER A 32 -5.09 14.85 -8.15
CA SER A 32 -5.51 16.11 -7.54
C SER A 32 -4.33 17.05 -7.24
N LEU A 33 -3.19 16.51 -6.81
CA LEU A 33 -2.02 17.34 -6.52
C LEU A 33 -1.34 17.84 -7.80
N TYR A 34 -1.45 17.11 -8.92
CA TYR A 34 -0.90 17.53 -10.20
C TYR A 34 -1.52 18.84 -10.70
N ASP A 35 -2.83 19.04 -10.50
CA ASP A 35 -3.55 20.24 -10.93
C ASP A 35 -3.07 21.52 -10.22
N HIS A 36 -2.35 21.39 -9.11
CA HIS A 36 -1.80 22.51 -8.34
C HIS A 36 -0.33 22.82 -8.66
N LEU A 37 0.31 22.07 -9.57
CA LEU A 37 1.72 22.26 -9.90
C LEU A 37 1.94 23.45 -10.85
N PRO A 38 3.01 24.24 -10.65
CA PRO A 38 3.40 25.28 -11.58
C PRO A 38 3.88 24.68 -12.91
N MET A 39 3.67 25.41 -14.01
CA MET A 39 4.06 25.01 -15.36
C MET A 39 5.60 25.01 -15.56
N ASN A 40 6.28 24.07 -14.91
CA ASN A 40 7.73 23.92 -14.93
C ASN A 40 8.09 22.43 -15.13
N ARG A 41 8.87 22.16 -16.18
CA ARG A 41 9.28 20.80 -16.56
C ARG A 41 10.08 20.09 -15.46
N ALA A 42 10.95 20.81 -14.75
CA ALA A 42 11.74 20.21 -13.68
C ALA A 42 10.86 19.79 -12.49
N VAL A 43 9.86 20.60 -12.15
CA VAL A 43 8.89 20.29 -11.08
C VAL A 43 8.08 19.06 -11.46
N HIS A 44 7.57 19.00 -12.69
CA HIS A 44 6.83 17.83 -13.17
C HIS A 44 7.70 16.57 -13.15
N LEU A 45 8.97 16.65 -13.59
CA LEU A 45 9.88 15.51 -13.57
C LEU A 45 10.07 14.96 -12.15
N ILE A 46 10.40 15.84 -11.19
CA ILE A 46 10.58 15.44 -9.79
C ILE A 46 9.28 14.84 -9.24
N TYR A 47 8.13 15.46 -9.55
CA TYR A 47 6.82 14.99 -9.12
C TYR A 47 6.53 13.57 -9.60
N PHE A 48 6.69 13.31 -10.90
CA PHE A 48 6.47 11.99 -11.50
C PHE A 48 7.42 10.94 -10.95
N VAL A 49 8.70 11.26 -10.78
CA VAL A 49 9.69 10.32 -10.22
C VAL A 49 9.36 10.02 -8.75
N ALA A 50 9.14 11.05 -7.93
CA ALA A 50 8.93 10.88 -6.50
C ALA A 50 7.63 10.13 -6.19
N LEU A 51 6.50 10.54 -6.77
CA LEU A 51 5.22 9.89 -6.49
C LEU A 51 5.01 8.60 -7.31
N GLY A 52 5.60 8.52 -8.50
CA GLY A 52 5.58 7.31 -9.32
C GLY A 52 6.43 6.18 -8.74
N MET A 53 7.45 6.49 -7.94
CA MET A 53 8.20 5.49 -7.17
C MET A 53 7.71 5.35 -5.72
N GLY A 54 7.13 6.42 -5.15
CA GLY A 54 6.75 6.51 -3.74
C GLY A 54 5.51 5.72 -3.33
N TRP A 55 4.69 5.24 -4.28
CA TRP A 55 3.45 4.51 -3.99
C TRP A 55 3.64 3.22 -3.18
N VAL A 56 4.86 2.67 -3.18
CA VAL A 56 5.19 1.46 -2.42
C VAL A 56 5.18 1.74 -0.90
N LEU A 57 5.49 2.96 -0.48
CA LEU A 57 5.54 3.35 0.94
C LEU A 57 4.24 3.08 1.71
N PRO A 58 3.05 3.51 1.24
CA PRO A 58 1.80 3.19 1.91
C PRO A 58 1.41 1.71 1.80
N VAL A 59 1.90 0.99 0.78
CA VAL A 59 1.57 -0.43 0.54
C VAL A 59 2.38 -1.38 1.44
N ILE A 60 3.64 -1.06 1.75
CA ILE A 60 4.54 -1.89 2.56
C ILE A 60 3.94 -2.32 3.92
N PRO A 61 3.38 -1.42 4.75
CA PRO A 61 2.81 -1.79 6.05
C PRO A 61 1.74 -2.87 5.93
N LEU A 62 0.90 -2.76 4.89
CA LEU A 62 -0.21 -3.68 4.66
C LEU A 62 0.29 -5.04 4.17
N ILE A 63 1.22 -5.06 3.21
CA ILE A 63 1.86 -6.31 2.75
C ILE A 63 2.58 -7.01 3.91
N THR A 64 3.29 -6.25 4.74
CA THR A 64 4.02 -6.80 5.90
C THR A 64 3.05 -7.43 6.90
N TRP A 65 1.89 -6.81 7.12
CA TRP A 65 0.83 -7.36 7.96
C TRP A 65 0.21 -8.64 7.38
N MET A 66 0.00 -8.69 6.07
CA MET A 66 -0.45 -9.91 5.37
C MET A 66 0.57 -11.04 5.49
N GLY A 67 1.86 -10.75 5.32
CA GLY A 67 2.94 -11.75 5.42
C GLY A 67 3.11 -12.36 6.82
N LYS A 68 2.75 -11.64 7.88
CA LYS A 68 2.72 -12.19 9.25
C LYS A 68 1.70 -13.33 9.43
N ALA A 69 0.72 -13.48 8.53
CA ALA A 69 -0.21 -14.60 8.55
C ALA A 69 0.42 -15.94 8.17
N ASP A 70 1.58 -15.93 7.51
CA ASP A 70 2.22 -17.09 6.90
C ASP A 70 3.30 -17.72 7.79
N LYS A 71 3.55 -17.20 9.01
CA LYS A 71 4.51 -17.81 9.94
C LYS A 71 4.01 -19.20 10.35
N PRO A 72 4.75 -20.28 10.05
CA PRO A 72 4.43 -21.61 10.56
C PRO A 72 4.38 -21.55 12.09
N LEU A 73 3.38 -22.19 12.69
CA LEU A 73 3.41 -22.47 14.12
C LEU A 73 4.62 -23.38 14.33
N ASP A 74 5.63 -22.89 15.06
CA ASP A 74 6.77 -23.69 15.49
C ASP A 74 6.23 -24.85 16.33
N VAL A 75 6.14 -26.02 15.69
CA VAL A 75 5.75 -27.28 16.33
C VAL A 75 7.02 -27.86 16.97
N GLY A 76 7.38 -27.28 18.11
CA GLY A 76 8.26 -27.87 19.10
C GLY A 76 7.48 -28.76 20.07
#